data_AF-A0A257TS11-F1
#
_entry.id   AF-A0A257TS11-F1
#
_cell.length_a   1.000
_cell.length_b   1.000
_cell.length_c   1.000
_cell.angle_alpha   90.00
_cell.angle_beta   90.00
_cell.angle_gamma   90.00
#
_symmetry.space_group_name_H-M   'P 1'
#
loop_
_entity.id
_entity.type
_entity.pdbx_description
1 polymer ?
#
loop_
_entity_poly.entity_id
_entity_poly.type
_entity_poly.pdbx_seq_one_letter_code
_entity_poly.pdbx_strand_id
1 'polypeptide(L)'
;MLVVLAAVAGCRTAPPTHDGIHPANAPAATANSDPAPAAQPDAHDQVEALLASAQDAAARGDAPEFQDCEAAVFQLLDRTPELAVRPNDCPAYRDDVVAELASLADQIDDGDDDTTADNSPPEPEPVAETHVSEVQEVARQAKYDLPVVVNPEVTSLIDFYTGRYREKLIAALERASIYLPYIRAELKKANMPLDLAWLPLVESAF
;
A
#
# COMPACT_ATOMS: atom_id res chain seq x y z
N MET A 1 35.80 -28.49 43.91
CA MET A 1 37.09 -28.49 44.66
C MET A 1 38.20 -28.75 43.65
N LEU A 2 39.30 -27.96 43.68
CA LEU A 2 40.43 -27.82 42.72
C LEU A 2 40.07 -27.16 41.35
N VAL A 3 40.49 -25.95 40.94
CA VAL A 3 41.78 -25.19 40.91
C VAL A 3 42.81 -25.87 39.99
N VAL A 4 43.29 -25.28 38.88
CA VAL A 4 44.45 -24.35 38.67
C VAL A 4 44.47 -23.99 37.15
N LEU A 5 44.41 -22.72 36.71
CA LEU A 5 45.45 -21.68 36.51
C LEU A 5 46.31 -21.79 35.21
N ALA A 6 46.08 -20.81 34.32
CA ALA A 6 47.00 -19.97 33.51
C ALA A 6 48.24 -20.56 32.77
N ALA A 7 48.45 -20.10 31.52
CA ALA A 7 49.68 -19.39 31.12
C ALA A 7 49.55 -18.68 29.75
N VAL A 8 50.18 -17.51 29.69
CA VAL A 8 50.31 -16.52 28.61
C VAL A 8 51.74 -16.56 28.07
N ALA A 9 51.95 -16.30 26.76
CA ALA A 9 53.10 -15.59 26.13
C ALA A 9 53.03 -15.82 24.61
N GLY A 10 53.01 -14.80 23.74
CA GLY A 10 54.16 -13.95 23.34
C GLY A 10 54.79 -14.56 22.08
N CYS A 11 54.91 -13.89 20.92
CA CYS A 11 55.76 -12.73 20.68
C CYS A 11 55.37 -11.97 19.39
N ARG A 12 55.56 -10.65 19.44
CA ARG A 12 55.65 -9.71 18.31
C ARG A 12 56.91 -9.95 17.48
N THR A 13 56.91 -9.57 16.20
CA THR A 13 57.97 -8.75 15.57
C THR A 13 57.53 -8.26 14.18
N ALA A 14 57.92 -7.02 13.86
CA ALA A 14 57.57 -6.20 12.70
C ALA A 14 58.66 -6.31 11.58
N PRO A 15 58.51 -5.66 10.41
CA PRO A 15 59.01 -6.13 9.11
C PRO A 15 60.38 -5.53 8.70
N PRO A 16 60.92 -5.91 7.53
CA PRO A 16 61.84 -5.07 6.78
C PRO A 16 61.25 -4.51 5.48
N THR A 17 61.52 -3.23 5.27
CA THR A 17 61.42 -2.45 4.03
C THR A 17 62.61 -2.73 3.10
N HIS A 18 62.42 -2.75 1.78
CA HIS A 18 63.43 -2.30 0.80
C HIS A 18 62.83 -1.86 -0.55
N ASP A 19 63.16 -0.60 -0.88
CA ASP A 19 63.41 0.06 -2.17
C ASP A 19 62.74 -0.40 -3.47
N GLY A 20 61.89 0.48 -4.01
CA GLY A 20 62.30 1.40 -5.07
C GLY A 20 62.34 0.88 -6.51
N ILE A 21 61.26 1.13 -7.28
CA ILE A 21 61.31 1.48 -8.72
C ILE A 21 60.18 2.50 -9.01
N HIS A 22 60.52 3.61 -9.66
CA HIS A 22 59.63 4.64 -10.21
C HIS A 22 60.04 4.86 -11.69
N PRO A 23 59.25 5.54 -12.55
CA PRO A 23 57.89 5.31 -13.03
C PRO A 23 57.87 4.87 -14.52
N ALA A 24 56.78 4.27 -14.98
CA ALA A 24 56.42 4.28 -16.41
C ALA A 24 55.11 5.07 -16.57
N ASN A 25 55.22 6.22 -17.23
CA ASN A 25 54.12 7.06 -17.68
C ASN A 25 53.22 6.25 -18.64
N ALA A 26 51.92 6.19 -18.35
CA ALA A 26 50.87 5.83 -19.30
C ALA A 26 49.63 6.70 -19.02
N PRO A 27 48.86 7.06 -20.06
CA PRO A 27 48.19 8.35 -20.15
C PRO A 27 46.92 8.42 -19.29
N ALA A 28 46.61 9.65 -18.87
CA ALA A 28 45.38 10.02 -18.19
C ALA A 28 44.16 9.52 -18.98
N ALA A 29 43.55 8.43 -18.51
CA ALA A 29 42.17 8.13 -18.81
C ALA A 29 41.33 9.19 -18.09
N THR A 30 40.78 10.10 -18.88
CA THR A 30 39.73 11.03 -18.44
C THR A 30 38.67 10.25 -17.68
N ALA A 31 38.56 10.53 -16.39
CA ALA A 31 37.41 10.15 -15.61
C ALA A 31 36.20 10.82 -16.25
N ASN A 32 35.45 10.05 -17.05
CA ASN A 32 34.06 10.39 -17.29
C ASN A 32 33.39 10.17 -15.93
N SER A 33 33.17 11.28 -15.23
CA SER A 33 32.23 11.33 -14.12
C SER A 33 30.87 11.04 -14.72
N ASP A 34 30.42 9.79 -14.62
CA ASP A 34 29.00 9.49 -14.73
C ASP A 34 28.26 10.44 -13.76
N PRO A 35 27.12 11.04 -14.18
CA PRO A 35 26.33 11.81 -13.24
C PRO A 35 25.94 10.86 -12.11
N ALA A 36 26.26 11.24 -10.87
CA ALA A 36 25.73 10.57 -9.70
C ALA A 36 24.21 10.38 -9.90
N PRO A 37 23.66 9.18 -9.70
CA PRO A 37 22.21 9.01 -9.79
C PRO A 37 21.62 10.01 -8.80
N ALA A 38 20.77 10.92 -9.31
CA ALA A 38 20.01 11.83 -8.46
C ALA A 38 19.43 10.98 -7.33
N ALA A 39 19.78 11.30 -6.08
CA ALA A 39 19.30 10.56 -4.93
C ALA A 39 17.77 10.57 -5.01
N GLN A 40 17.18 9.42 -5.34
CA GLN A 40 15.73 9.31 -5.36
C GLN A 40 15.26 9.66 -3.94
N PRO A 41 14.25 10.52 -3.79
CA PRO A 41 13.76 10.90 -2.47
C PRO A 41 13.44 9.64 -1.66
N ASP A 42 13.76 9.66 -0.38
CA ASP A 42 13.48 8.53 0.51
C ASP A 42 11.98 8.20 0.45
N ALA A 43 11.61 6.92 0.60
CA ALA A 43 10.20 6.53 0.51
C ALA A 43 9.35 7.26 1.58
N HIS A 44 9.91 7.52 2.77
CA HIS A 44 9.26 8.32 3.79
C HIS A 44 9.04 9.76 3.32
N ASP A 45 10.06 10.40 2.73
CA ASP A 45 9.94 11.78 2.23
C ASP A 45 8.87 11.88 1.12
N GLN A 46 8.74 10.84 0.30
CA GLN A 46 7.69 10.76 -0.73
C GLN A 46 6.29 10.63 -0.12
N VAL A 47 6.12 9.80 0.92
CA VAL A 47 4.85 9.68 1.65
C VAL A 47 4.48 11.01 2.30
N GLU A 48 5.41 11.67 2.99
CA GLU A 48 5.18 12.98 3.61
C GLU A 48 4.79 14.06 2.60
N ALA A 49 5.43 14.09 1.43
CA ALA A 49 5.10 15.06 0.38
C ALA A 49 3.70 14.84 -0.20
N LEU A 50 3.29 13.58 -0.38
CA LEU A 50 1.94 13.23 -0.82
C LEU A 50 0.91 13.55 0.27
N LEU A 51 1.23 13.27 1.53
CA LEU A 51 0.34 13.57 2.66
C LEU A 51 0.11 15.08 2.81
N ALA A 52 1.16 15.90 2.68
CA ALA A 52 1.04 17.36 2.66
C ALA A 52 0.15 17.84 1.50
N SER A 53 0.25 17.21 0.34
CA SER A 53 -0.60 17.52 -0.83
C SER A 53 -2.06 17.11 -0.59
N ALA A 54 -2.30 15.97 0.07
CA ALA A 54 -3.63 15.53 0.49
C ALA A 54 -4.26 16.50 1.50
N GLN A 55 -3.49 16.97 2.50
CA GLN A 55 -3.94 17.98 3.47
C GLN A 55 -4.32 19.30 2.79
N ASP A 56 -3.50 19.74 1.83
CA ASP A 56 -3.73 20.94 1.04
C ASP A 56 -5.01 20.81 0.17
N ALA A 57 -5.25 19.65 -0.42
CA ALA A 57 -6.46 19.35 -1.19
C ALA A 57 -7.70 19.32 -0.27
N ALA A 58 -7.62 18.67 0.88
CA ALA A 58 -8.68 18.62 1.88
C ALA A 58 -9.07 20.02 2.39
N ALA A 59 -8.08 20.86 2.68
CA ALA A 59 -8.30 22.25 3.10
C ALA A 59 -9.01 23.10 2.03
N ARG A 60 -8.88 22.75 0.74
CA ARG A 60 -9.57 23.40 -0.37
C ARG A 60 -10.91 22.75 -0.72
N GLY A 61 -11.24 21.59 -0.16
CA GLY A 61 -12.39 20.77 -0.57
C GLY A 61 -12.23 20.16 -1.98
N ASP A 62 -11.00 19.98 -2.46
CA ASP A 62 -10.73 19.38 -3.77
C ASP A 62 -10.73 17.84 -3.66
N ALA A 63 -11.92 17.24 -3.68
CA ALA A 63 -12.08 15.80 -3.51
C ALA A 63 -11.34 14.97 -4.59
N PRO A 64 -11.35 15.34 -5.89
CA PRO A 64 -10.56 14.64 -6.89
C PRO A 64 -9.05 14.67 -6.61
N GLU A 65 -8.49 15.83 -6.29
CA GLU A 65 -7.05 15.93 -6.00
C GLU A 65 -6.67 15.17 -4.72
N PHE A 66 -7.53 15.17 -3.71
CA PHE A 66 -7.34 14.35 -2.51
C PHE A 66 -7.31 12.86 -2.83
N GLN A 67 -8.26 12.37 -3.63
CA GLN A 67 -8.34 10.95 -4.02
C GLN A 67 -7.08 10.52 -4.79
N ASP A 68 -6.57 11.36 -5.70
CA ASP A 68 -5.33 11.09 -6.41
C ASP A 68 -4.12 11.00 -5.45
N CYS A 69 -4.06 11.87 -4.44
CA CYS A 69 -3.01 11.82 -3.41
C CYS A 69 -3.14 10.58 -2.53
N GLU A 70 -4.35 10.27 -2.05
CA GLU A 70 -4.65 9.09 -1.22
C GLU A 70 -4.24 7.80 -1.95
N ALA A 71 -4.66 7.63 -3.20
CA ALA A 71 -4.30 6.52 -4.06
C ALA A 71 -2.77 6.36 -4.19
N ALA A 72 -2.07 7.48 -4.44
CA ALA A 72 -0.62 7.48 -4.57
C ALA A 72 0.08 7.07 -3.26
N VAL A 73 -0.41 7.52 -2.10
CA VAL A 73 0.12 7.12 -0.80
C VAL A 73 -0.05 5.62 -0.60
N PHE A 74 -1.25 5.07 -0.83
CA PHE A 74 -1.49 3.63 -0.65
C PHE A 74 -0.66 2.76 -1.59
N GLN A 75 -0.52 3.16 -2.86
CA GLN A 75 0.37 2.46 -3.80
C GLN A 75 1.83 2.49 -3.36
N LEU A 76 2.29 3.60 -2.76
CA LEU A 76 3.65 3.70 -2.24
C LEU A 76 3.84 2.83 -1.01
N LEU A 77 2.91 2.85 -0.05
CA LEU A 77 2.93 2.02 1.16
C LEU A 77 2.89 0.52 0.84
N ASP A 78 2.16 0.11 -0.20
CA ASP A 78 2.13 -1.28 -0.65
C ASP A 78 3.49 -1.74 -1.21
N ARG A 79 4.18 -0.86 -1.95
CA ARG A 79 5.50 -1.14 -2.54
C ARG A 79 6.65 -1.09 -1.53
N THR A 80 6.43 -0.56 -0.33
CA THR A 80 7.48 -0.28 0.67
C THR A 80 7.14 -0.86 2.05
N PRO A 81 7.03 -2.20 2.18
CA PRO A 81 6.63 -2.84 3.43
C PRO A 81 7.58 -2.55 4.60
N GLU A 82 8.83 -2.19 4.33
CA GLU A 82 9.81 -1.74 5.34
C GLU A 82 9.39 -0.48 6.11
N LEU A 83 8.55 0.38 5.54
CA LEU A 83 8.00 1.56 6.23
C LEU A 83 7.10 1.17 7.41
N ALA A 84 6.59 -0.07 7.45
CA ALA A 84 5.82 -0.61 8.58
C ALA A 84 6.70 -1.13 9.73
N VAL A 85 8.01 -1.29 9.53
CA VAL A 85 8.90 -1.98 10.49
C VAL A 85 9.88 -1.00 11.12
N ARG A 86 9.41 -0.20 12.07
CA ARG A 86 10.28 0.41 13.10
C ARG A 86 9.95 -0.20 14.47
N PRO A 87 10.87 -0.95 15.11
CA PRO A 87 10.56 -1.74 16.31
C PRO A 87 10.10 -0.98 17.55
N ASN A 88 10.24 0.35 17.60
CA ASN A 88 10.05 1.14 18.83
C ASN A 88 9.05 2.29 18.72
N ASP A 89 8.45 2.52 17.55
CA ASP A 89 7.43 3.55 17.37
C ASP A 89 6.10 2.82 17.14
N CYS A 90 5.23 2.87 18.14
CA CYS A 90 3.87 2.35 18.07
C CYS A 90 2.93 3.54 18.29
N PRO A 91 2.02 3.85 17.34
CA PRO A 91 1.71 3.09 16.13
C PRO A 91 2.86 3.07 15.11
N ALA A 92 2.90 2.07 14.24
CA ALA A 92 3.90 2.06 13.18
C ALA A 92 3.59 3.23 12.23
N TYR A 93 4.60 3.93 11.71
CA TYR A 93 4.46 5.07 10.80
C TYR A 93 3.35 4.92 9.74
N ARG A 94 3.21 3.72 9.16
CA ARG A 94 2.14 3.36 8.23
C ARG A 94 0.74 3.59 8.82
N ASP A 95 0.49 3.16 10.04
CA ASP A 95 -0.81 3.25 10.71
C ASP A 95 -1.18 4.72 10.96
N ASP A 96 -0.20 5.55 11.34
CA ASP A 96 -0.39 6.99 11.52
C ASP A 96 -0.77 7.69 10.20
N VAL A 97 -0.07 7.37 9.12
CA VAL A 97 -0.36 7.91 7.77
C VAL A 97 -1.77 7.51 7.31
N VAL A 98 -2.16 6.26 7.53
CA VAL A 98 -3.49 5.76 7.15
C VAL A 98 -4.58 6.43 7.99
N ALA A 99 -4.36 6.60 9.30
CA ALA A 99 -5.30 7.28 10.18
C ALA A 99 -5.47 8.76 9.82
N GLU A 100 -4.38 9.45 9.44
CA GLU A 100 -4.42 10.83 8.97
C GLU A 100 -5.24 10.95 7.68
N LEU A 101 -4.99 10.09 6.68
CA LEU A 101 -5.76 10.09 5.43
C LEU A 101 -7.25 9.84 5.67
N ALA A 102 -7.60 8.93 6.58
CA ALA A 102 -9.00 8.70 6.95
C ALA A 102 -9.64 9.95 7.56
N SER A 103 -8.94 10.64 8.47
CA SER A 103 -9.45 11.89 9.05
C SER A 103 -9.61 13.00 8.02
N LEU A 104 -8.74 13.07 7.01
CA LEU A 104 -8.86 14.04 5.91
C LEU A 104 -10.01 13.69 4.97
N ALA A 105 -10.26 12.42 4.72
CA ALA A 105 -11.40 11.97 3.92
C ALA A 105 -12.74 12.36 4.58
N ASP A 106 -12.88 12.14 5.89
CA ASP A 106 -14.06 12.56 6.66
C ASP A 106 -14.28 14.08 6.56
N GLN A 107 -13.20 14.87 6.60
CA GLN A 107 -13.27 16.33 6.46
C GLN A 107 -13.82 16.77 5.09
N ILE A 108 -13.51 16.02 4.02
CA ILE A 108 -13.97 16.32 2.66
C ILE A 108 -15.42 15.87 2.47
N ASP A 109 -15.81 14.71 3.01
CA ASP A 109 -17.17 14.17 2.90
C ASP A 109 -18.19 15.01 3.70
N ASP A 110 -17.82 15.47 4.90
CA ASP A 110 -18.62 16.42 5.70
C ASP A 110 -18.79 17.79 5.01
N GLY A 111 -17.92 18.12 4.05
CA GLY A 111 -17.97 19.34 3.24
C GLY A 111 -18.94 19.28 2.05
N ASP A 112 -19.45 18.09 1.70
CA ASP A 112 -20.28 17.82 0.51
C ASP A 112 -21.80 17.71 0.81
N ASP A 113 -22.28 18.38 1.87
CA ASP A 113 -23.71 18.39 2.28
C ASP A 113 -24.65 19.07 1.24
N ASP A 114 -24.14 19.61 0.13
CA ASP A 114 -25.00 20.24 -0.87
C ASP A 114 -24.36 20.23 -2.27
N THR A 115 -24.50 19.12 -3.02
CA THR A 115 -25.15 19.11 -4.37
C THR A 115 -24.94 17.81 -5.19
N THR A 116 -26.05 17.06 -5.35
CA THR A 116 -26.51 16.41 -6.62
C THR A 116 -26.29 14.91 -6.96
N ALA A 117 -25.75 14.04 -6.12
CA ALA A 117 -25.89 12.59 -6.37
C ALA A 117 -26.03 11.76 -5.10
N ASP A 118 -27.25 11.26 -4.83
CA ASP A 118 -27.44 10.14 -3.91
C ASP A 118 -26.60 8.96 -4.43
N ASN A 119 -25.51 8.71 -3.73
CA ASN A 119 -24.52 7.68 -4.04
C ASN A 119 -24.87 6.35 -3.38
N SER A 120 -26.05 6.25 -2.77
CA SER A 120 -26.59 4.99 -2.29
C SER A 120 -26.83 4.03 -3.46
N PRO A 121 -26.65 2.72 -3.24
CA PRO A 121 -27.06 1.73 -4.23
C PRO A 121 -28.54 1.93 -4.58
N PRO A 122 -28.90 1.99 -5.88
CA PRO A 122 -30.28 2.14 -6.29
C PRO A 122 -31.07 0.87 -5.93
N GLU A 123 -32.40 0.98 -5.93
CA GLU A 123 -33.24 -0.22 -5.98
C GLU A 123 -32.87 -1.04 -7.23
N PRO A 124 -32.78 -2.38 -7.14
CA PRO A 124 -32.34 -3.20 -8.26
C PRO A 124 -33.27 -3.03 -9.47
N GLU A 125 -32.69 -2.70 -10.62
CA GLU A 125 -33.42 -2.56 -11.86
C GLU A 125 -33.61 -3.93 -12.55
N PRO A 126 -34.64 -4.11 -13.39
CA PRO A 126 -34.80 -5.33 -14.17
C PRO A 126 -33.59 -5.54 -15.10
N VAL A 127 -32.95 -6.70 -14.96
CA VAL A 127 -31.82 -7.10 -15.80
C VAL A 127 -32.23 -8.20 -16.76
N ALA A 128 -31.79 -8.12 -18.02
CA ALA A 128 -32.03 -9.16 -19.01
C ALA A 128 -31.36 -10.49 -18.61
N GLU A 129 -32.06 -11.61 -18.77
CA GLU A 129 -31.56 -12.96 -18.41
C GLU A 129 -30.23 -13.31 -19.10
N THR A 130 -30.00 -12.78 -20.30
CA THR A 130 -28.73 -12.93 -21.02
C THR A 130 -27.57 -12.28 -20.26
N HIS A 131 -27.76 -11.08 -19.71
CA HIS A 131 -26.74 -10.37 -18.92
C HIS A 131 -26.45 -11.10 -17.60
N VAL A 132 -27.49 -11.60 -16.93
CA VAL A 132 -27.32 -12.44 -15.73
C VAL A 132 -26.47 -13.67 -16.05
N SER A 133 -26.70 -14.31 -17.20
CA SER A 133 -25.94 -15.48 -17.65
C SER A 133 -24.47 -15.13 -17.94
N GLU A 134 -24.22 -14.00 -18.60
CA GLU A 134 -22.87 -13.50 -18.88
C GLU A 134 -22.07 -13.25 -17.60
N VAL A 135 -22.67 -12.55 -16.63
CA VAL A 135 -22.04 -12.30 -15.31
C VAL A 135 -21.81 -13.61 -14.57
N GLN A 136 -22.73 -14.57 -14.65
CA GLN A 136 -22.55 -15.87 -14.03
C GLN A 136 -21.37 -16.65 -14.61
N GLU A 137 -21.15 -16.61 -15.93
CA GLU A 137 -19.99 -17.26 -16.54
C GLU A 137 -18.67 -16.61 -16.11
N VAL A 138 -18.63 -15.29 -15.92
CA VAL A 138 -17.46 -14.59 -15.36
C VAL A 138 -17.22 -15.03 -13.91
N ALA A 139 -18.26 -15.06 -13.08
CA ALA A 139 -18.14 -15.49 -11.67
C ALA A 139 -17.63 -16.93 -11.56
N ARG A 140 -18.03 -17.85 -12.45
CA ARG A 140 -17.55 -19.25 -12.44
C ARG A 140 -16.05 -19.40 -12.74
N GLN A 141 -15.40 -18.40 -13.32
CA GLN A 141 -13.96 -18.44 -13.60
C GLN A 141 -13.12 -18.16 -12.34
N ALA A 142 -13.72 -17.51 -11.33
CA ALA A 142 -13.08 -17.27 -10.06
C ALA A 142 -13.26 -18.46 -9.10
N LYS A 143 -12.34 -18.59 -8.15
CA LYS A 143 -12.44 -19.55 -7.04
C LYS A 143 -12.83 -18.78 -5.79
N TYR A 144 -14.01 -19.10 -5.26
CA TYR A 144 -14.51 -18.55 -3.99
C TYR A 144 -14.50 -19.62 -2.91
N ASP A 145 -14.22 -19.23 -1.67
CA ASP A 145 -14.40 -20.08 -0.48
C ASP A 145 -15.73 -19.82 0.24
N LEU A 146 -16.56 -18.95 -0.33
CA LEU A 146 -17.97 -18.73 0.02
C LEU A 146 -18.90 -19.08 -1.16
N PRO A 147 -20.15 -19.52 -0.90
CA PRO A 147 -21.14 -19.69 -1.96
C PRO A 147 -21.50 -18.35 -2.61
N VAL A 148 -21.33 -18.26 -3.94
CA VAL A 148 -21.72 -17.09 -4.73
C VAL A 148 -22.94 -17.42 -5.59
N VAL A 149 -23.94 -16.54 -5.54
CA VAL A 149 -25.16 -16.64 -6.35
C VAL A 149 -25.26 -15.39 -7.22
N VAL A 150 -25.37 -15.58 -8.53
CA VAL A 150 -25.64 -14.48 -9.48
C VAL A 150 -27.13 -14.53 -9.82
N ASN A 151 -27.80 -13.42 -9.56
CA ASN A 151 -29.22 -13.21 -9.83
C ASN A 151 -29.43 -11.79 -10.41
N PRO A 152 -30.63 -11.42 -10.89
CA PRO A 152 -30.86 -10.10 -11.47
C PRO A 152 -30.51 -8.93 -10.56
N GLU A 153 -30.78 -9.05 -9.25
CA GLU A 153 -30.48 -7.99 -8.28
C GLU A 153 -28.98 -7.78 -8.12
N VAL A 154 -28.23 -8.87 -7.96
CA VAL A 154 -26.76 -8.85 -7.89
C VAL A 154 -26.17 -8.28 -9.17
N THR A 155 -26.69 -8.66 -10.34
CA THR A 155 -26.22 -8.13 -11.62
C THR A 155 -26.47 -6.63 -11.75
N SER A 156 -27.63 -6.13 -11.32
CA SER A 156 -27.93 -4.69 -11.31
C SER A 156 -26.96 -3.92 -10.40
N LEU A 157 -26.63 -4.47 -9.23
CA LEU A 157 -25.64 -3.86 -8.33
C LEU A 157 -24.23 -3.89 -8.92
N ILE A 158 -23.84 -4.97 -9.61
CA ILE A 158 -22.56 -5.02 -10.33
C ILE A 158 -22.49 -3.89 -11.36
N ASP A 159 -23.55 -3.65 -12.13
CA ASP A 159 -23.60 -2.56 -13.11
C ASP A 159 -23.47 -1.17 -12.44
N PHE A 160 -24.11 -0.97 -11.28
CA PHE A 160 -23.97 0.26 -10.50
C PHE A 160 -22.53 0.49 -10.02
N TYR A 161 -21.94 -0.51 -9.36
CA TYR A 161 -20.60 -0.45 -8.76
C TYR A 161 -19.48 -0.38 -9.80
N THR A 162 -19.68 -0.98 -10.97
CA THR A 162 -18.71 -0.90 -12.09
C THR A 162 -18.98 0.24 -13.06
N GLY A 163 -20.13 0.92 -12.93
CA GLY A 163 -20.54 2.08 -13.70
C GLY A 163 -20.34 3.39 -12.93
N ARG A 164 -21.44 4.04 -12.52
CA ARG A 164 -21.40 5.39 -11.93
C ARG A 164 -20.67 5.48 -10.58
N TYR A 165 -20.59 4.39 -9.82
CA TYR A 165 -19.93 4.35 -8.52
C TYR A 165 -18.47 3.86 -8.62
N ARG A 166 -17.96 3.62 -9.83
CA ARG A 166 -16.67 2.98 -10.09
C ARG A 166 -15.50 3.65 -9.37
N GLU A 167 -15.42 4.97 -9.37
CA GLU A 167 -14.28 5.68 -8.75
C GLU A 167 -14.26 5.50 -7.22
N LYS A 168 -15.42 5.55 -6.57
CA LYS A 168 -15.55 5.26 -5.13
C LYS A 168 -15.20 3.80 -4.81
N LEU A 169 -15.59 2.86 -5.67
CA LEU A 169 -15.20 1.46 -5.52
C LEU A 169 -13.68 1.28 -5.66
N ILE A 170 -13.03 1.98 -6.58
CA ILE A 170 -11.57 1.91 -6.77
C ILE A 170 -10.84 2.42 -5.53
N ALA A 171 -11.22 3.58 -5.01
CA ALA A 171 -10.63 4.13 -3.78
C ALA A 171 -10.74 3.14 -2.61
N ALA A 172 -11.91 2.50 -2.45
CA ALA A 172 -12.12 1.48 -1.43
C ALA A 172 -11.24 0.23 -1.65
N LEU A 173 -11.03 -0.20 -2.89
CA LEU A 173 -10.16 -1.32 -3.22
C LEU A 173 -8.67 -0.99 -3.04
N GLU A 174 -8.26 0.26 -3.25
CA GLU A 174 -6.92 0.73 -2.96
C GLU A 174 -6.65 0.71 -1.46
N ARG A 175 -7.59 1.18 -0.62
CA ARG A 175 -7.54 0.98 0.85
C ARG A 175 -7.46 -0.50 1.23
N ALA A 176 -8.27 -1.34 0.59
CA ALA A 176 -8.31 -2.77 0.86
C ALA A 176 -6.94 -3.44 0.74
N SER A 177 -6.09 -2.99 -0.20
CA SER A 177 -4.76 -3.57 -0.44
C SER A 177 -3.91 -3.65 0.84
N ILE A 178 -4.06 -2.66 1.72
CA ILE A 178 -3.31 -2.55 2.98
C ILE A 178 -3.80 -3.59 3.99
N TYR A 179 -5.11 -3.77 4.13
CA TYR A 179 -5.71 -4.56 5.19
C TYR A 179 -5.88 -6.04 4.83
N LEU A 180 -6.09 -6.36 3.55
CA LEU A 180 -6.35 -7.72 3.09
C LEU A 180 -5.30 -8.76 3.55
N PRO A 181 -3.98 -8.48 3.53
CA PRO A 181 -2.98 -9.44 4.03
C PRO A 181 -3.17 -9.77 5.51
N TYR A 182 -3.48 -8.77 6.34
CA TYR A 182 -3.67 -8.93 7.78
C TYR A 182 -4.99 -9.64 8.10
N ILE A 183 -6.09 -9.21 7.48
CA ILE A 183 -7.41 -9.82 7.69
C ILE A 183 -7.37 -11.30 7.27
N ARG A 184 -6.81 -11.61 6.10
CA ARG A 184 -6.66 -13.01 5.66
C ARG A 184 -5.76 -13.83 6.57
N ALA A 185 -4.70 -13.23 7.15
CA ALA A 185 -3.85 -13.92 8.11
C ALA A 185 -4.62 -14.30 9.38
N GLU A 186 -5.45 -13.40 9.93
CA GLU A 186 -6.28 -13.68 11.10
C GLU A 186 -7.40 -14.69 10.79
N LEU A 187 -8.09 -14.55 9.66
CA LEU A 187 -9.11 -15.52 9.21
C LEU A 187 -8.52 -16.93 9.06
N LYS A 188 -7.30 -17.03 8.50
CA LYS A 188 -6.58 -18.30 8.37
C LYS A 188 -6.25 -18.90 9.74
N LYS A 189 -5.79 -18.11 10.71
CA LYS A 189 -5.53 -18.56 12.10
C LYS A 189 -6.80 -19.07 12.76
N ALA A 190 -7.94 -18.43 12.48
CA ALA A 190 -9.26 -18.80 12.97
C ALA A 190 -9.92 -19.96 12.20
N ASN A 191 -9.27 -20.51 11.16
CA ASN A 191 -9.84 -21.52 10.27
C ASN A 191 -11.19 -21.08 9.64
N MET A 192 -11.24 -19.83 9.19
CA MET A 192 -12.39 -19.21 8.52
C MET A 192 -12.15 -19.04 7.01
N PRO A 193 -13.21 -18.93 6.19
CA PRO A 193 -13.11 -18.56 4.78
C PRO A 193 -12.37 -17.22 4.61
N LEU A 194 -11.43 -17.15 3.66
CA LEU A 194 -10.61 -15.99 3.37
C LEU A 194 -11.34 -14.91 2.58
N ASP A 195 -12.41 -15.25 1.84
CA ASP A 195 -13.23 -14.26 1.12
C ASP A 195 -14.06 -13.41 2.09
N LEU A 196 -14.19 -13.80 3.36
CA LEU A 196 -14.72 -12.91 4.42
C LEU A 196 -13.87 -11.65 4.61
N ALA A 197 -12.63 -11.62 4.10
CA ALA A 197 -11.79 -10.45 4.13
C ALA A 197 -12.38 -9.25 3.35
N TRP A 198 -13.38 -9.48 2.50
CA TRP A 198 -14.08 -8.43 1.75
C TRP A 198 -15.27 -7.82 2.48
N LEU A 199 -15.67 -8.33 3.66
CA LEU A 199 -16.77 -7.77 4.44
C LEU A 199 -16.58 -6.27 4.79
N PRO A 200 -15.37 -5.78 5.16
CA PRO A 200 -15.19 -4.35 5.41
C PRO A 200 -15.48 -3.45 4.21
N LEU A 201 -15.41 -3.98 2.98
CA LEU A 201 -15.77 -3.21 1.78
C LEU A 201 -17.23 -2.72 1.83
N VAL A 202 -18.14 -3.55 2.33
CA VAL A 202 -19.57 -3.23 2.38
C VAL A 202 -19.98 -2.52 3.67
N GLU A 203 -19.19 -2.66 4.75
CA GLU A 203 -19.49 -2.06 6.05
C GLU A 203 -18.90 -0.64 6.20
N SER A 204 -17.70 -0.40 5.66
CA SER A 204 -16.99 0.89 5.82
C SER A 204 -16.25 1.35 4.57
N ALA A 205 -16.24 0.56 3.49
CA ALA A 205 -15.36 0.77 2.35
C ALA A 205 -13.86 0.66 2.72
N PHE A 206 -13.54 -0.29 3.60
CA PHE A 206 -12.24 -0.44 4.30
C PHE A 206 -11.89 0.77 5.17
#